data_AF-A0A060UVF4-F1
#
_entry.id   AF-A0A060UVF4-F1
#
_cell.length_a   1.000
_cell.length_b   1.000
_cell.length_c   1.000
_cell.angle_alpha   90.00
_cell.angle_beta   90.00
_cell.angle_gamma   90.00
#
_symmetry.space_group_name_H-M   'P 1'
#
loop_
_entity.id
_entity.type
_entity.pdbx_description
1 polymer ?
#
loop_
_entity_poly.entity_id
_entity_poly.type
_entity_poly.pdbx_seq_one_letter_code
_entity_poly.pdbx_strand_id
1 'polypeptide(L)'
;MIPVAVLSDLGYLPQPGQHRPPALIRAMREHPSAFIRGASVQLTAAQKLDCFAGAEQSECLPADPWPFTWVQVDKHAGTVAPETVTVWGMDPVTGMGNERFHIVYRTQANTGVLHSTPDGSWPIYQRYRVTTMQGAFPVPLPAVALLAISMSNPKPGGAEKVSFWHGAWVRWKPYDDRDIKWVSYFDGGRALHFFPRARYGFPQSAGCVEMPLSAAHMVYCLTRMGTVVTVAAGRAVMSGRPAGLAKVQDGSRA
;
A
#
# COMPACT_ATOMS: atom_id res chain seq x y z
N MET A 1 11.63 22.22 -8.74
CA MET A 1 10.44 21.35 -8.81
C MET A 1 10.21 21.04 -10.30
N ILE A 2 10.08 19.77 -10.69
CA ILE A 2 9.88 19.40 -12.10
C ILE A 2 8.43 19.71 -12.49
N PRO A 3 8.16 20.43 -13.59
CA PRO A 3 6.80 20.74 -14.00
C PRO A 3 5.98 19.47 -14.26
N VAL A 4 4.71 19.46 -13.85
CA VAL A 4 3.81 18.30 -14.04
C VAL A 4 3.65 17.95 -15.52
N ALA A 5 3.57 18.95 -16.41
CA ALA A 5 3.49 18.74 -17.86
C ALA A 5 4.68 17.92 -18.37
N VAL A 6 5.90 18.26 -17.94
CA VAL A 6 7.12 17.52 -18.30
C VAL A 6 7.06 16.07 -17.83
N LEU A 7 6.57 15.83 -16.61
CA LEU A 7 6.42 14.45 -16.09
C LEU A 7 5.42 13.63 -16.90
N SER A 8 4.32 14.24 -17.36
CA SER A 8 3.32 13.60 -18.21
C SER A 8 3.82 13.34 -19.63
N ASP A 9 4.54 14.30 -20.22
CA ASP A 9 5.09 14.19 -21.58
C ASP A 9 6.15 13.08 -21.66
N LEU A 10 6.91 12.90 -20.58
CA LEU A 10 7.91 11.84 -20.44
C LEU A 10 7.31 10.49 -20.00
N GLY A 11 5.98 10.39 -19.83
CA GLY A 11 5.28 9.15 -19.50
C GLY A 11 5.20 8.81 -18.01
N TYR A 12 5.93 9.51 -17.13
CA TYR A 12 5.94 9.25 -15.68
C TYR A 12 4.63 9.61 -14.97
N LEU A 13 3.71 10.27 -15.66
CA LEU A 13 2.33 10.49 -15.21
C LEU A 13 1.34 10.13 -16.33
N PRO A 14 0.15 9.62 -15.97
CA PRO A 14 -0.90 9.36 -16.95
C PRO A 14 -1.38 10.65 -17.64
N GLN A 15 -1.55 10.59 -18.95
CA GLN A 15 -2.02 11.71 -19.76
C GLN A 15 -3.56 11.86 -19.73
N PRO A 16 -4.08 13.08 -19.98
CA PRO A 16 -5.51 13.28 -20.22
C PRO A 16 -6.02 12.42 -21.38
N GLY A 17 -7.21 11.84 -21.24
CA GLY A 17 -7.84 11.02 -22.29
C GLY A 17 -7.54 9.51 -22.21
N GLN A 18 -6.49 9.09 -21.48
CA GLN A 18 -6.22 7.67 -21.25
C GLN A 18 -7.31 7.01 -20.40
N HIS A 19 -7.71 5.80 -20.79
CA HIS A 19 -8.64 5.00 -20.00
C HIS A 19 -7.93 4.43 -18.77
N ARG A 20 -8.43 4.79 -17.59
CA ARG A 20 -7.81 4.48 -16.30
C ARG A 20 -8.77 3.70 -15.40
N PRO A 21 -8.26 2.78 -14.56
CA PRO A 21 -9.09 2.10 -13.58
C PRO A 21 -9.72 3.13 -12.63
N PRO A 22 -10.99 2.97 -12.21
CA PRO A 22 -11.64 3.90 -11.29
C PRO A 22 -10.87 4.09 -9.98
N ALA A 23 -10.20 3.05 -9.50
CA ALA A 23 -9.36 3.10 -8.31
C ALA A 23 -8.15 4.05 -8.48
N LEU A 24 -7.50 4.04 -9.65
CA LEU A 24 -6.42 4.97 -9.95
C LEU A 24 -6.93 6.42 -10.03
N ILE A 25 -8.07 6.64 -10.69
CA ILE A 25 -8.69 7.97 -10.79
C ILE A 25 -8.96 8.53 -9.39
N ARG A 26 -9.49 7.70 -8.49
CA ARG A 26 -9.73 8.07 -7.08
C ARG A 26 -8.42 8.39 -6.36
N ALA A 27 -7.44 7.50 -6.44
CA ALA A 27 -6.15 7.65 -5.79
C ALA A 27 -5.43 8.95 -6.20
N MET A 28 -5.40 9.26 -7.50
CA MET A 28 -4.80 10.49 -8.01
C MET A 28 -5.54 11.76 -7.56
N ARG A 29 -6.86 11.68 -7.37
CA ARG A 29 -7.68 12.80 -6.87
C ARG A 29 -7.45 13.03 -5.38
N GLU A 30 -7.40 11.97 -4.59
CA GLU A 30 -7.25 12.02 -3.13
C GLU A 30 -5.82 12.34 -2.72
N HIS A 31 -4.83 11.86 -3.48
CA HIS A 31 -3.41 11.97 -3.12
C HIS A 31 -2.51 12.43 -4.29
N PRO A 32 -2.82 13.56 -4.97
CA PRO A 32 -2.08 13.99 -6.17
C PRO A 32 -0.57 14.20 -5.90
N SER A 33 -0.22 14.66 -4.70
CA SER A 33 1.17 14.91 -4.34
C SER A 33 2.02 13.65 -4.29
N ALA A 34 1.44 12.49 -3.98
CA ALA A 34 2.16 11.21 -3.97
C ALA A 34 2.60 10.81 -5.39
N PHE A 35 1.71 11.00 -6.37
CA PHE A 35 1.97 10.70 -7.78
C PHE A 35 3.01 11.65 -8.37
N ILE A 36 2.91 12.95 -8.10
CA ILE A 36 3.90 13.94 -8.56
C ILE A 36 5.28 13.65 -7.96
N ARG A 37 5.36 13.34 -6.66
CA ARG A 37 6.62 12.95 -6.00
C ARG A 37 7.18 11.66 -6.59
N GLY A 38 6.35 10.64 -6.77
CA GLY A 38 6.74 9.37 -7.35
C GLY A 38 7.30 9.49 -8.76
N ALA A 39 6.62 10.25 -9.63
CA ALA A 39 7.09 10.56 -10.97
C ALA A 39 8.44 11.30 -10.95
N SER A 40 8.60 12.27 -10.03
CA SER A 40 9.87 13.00 -9.88
C SER A 40 11.02 12.10 -9.44
N VAL A 41 10.76 11.14 -8.53
CA VAL A 41 11.76 10.14 -8.10
C VAL A 41 12.14 9.20 -9.23
N GLN A 42 11.16 8.71 -10.00
CA GLN A 42 11.39 7.84 -11.16
C GLN A 42 12.26 8.53 -12.20
N LEU A 43 11.91 9.77 -12.58
CA LEU A 43 12.71 10.55 -13.53
C LEU A 43 14.13 10.81 -13.01
N THR A 44 14.28 11.20 -11.74
CA THR A 44 15.60 11.44 -11.14
C THR A 44 16.44 10.17 -11.12
N ALA A 45 15.84 9.03 -10.79
CA ALA A 45 16.51 7.73 -10.81
C ALA A 45 16.94 7.32 -12.21
N ALA A 46 16.10 7.54 -13.23
CA ALA A 46 16.44 7.26 -14.62
C ALA A 46 17.57 8.15 -15.15
N GLN A 47 17.61 9.43 -14.75
CA GLN A 47 18.65 10.38 -15.16
C GLN A 47 19.98 10.16 -14.45
N LYS A 48 19.96 9.65 -13.22
CA LYS A 48 21.13 9.32 -12.40
C LYS A 48 21.38 7.82 -12.40
N LEU A 49 21.38 7.17 -13.57
CA LEU A 49 21.70 5.74 -13.70
C LEU A 49 23.14 5.46 -13.22
N ASP A 50 23.28 5.36 -11.89
CA ASP A 50 24.29 4.65 -11.11
C ASP A 50 23.49 3.88 -10.06
N CYS A 51 23.45 2.56 -10.24
CA CYS A 51 22.60 1.56 -9.64
C CYS A 51 22.31 1.76 -8.11
N PHE A 52 21.09 1.48 -7.64
CA PHE A 52 20.72 1.65 -6.23
C PHE A 52 21.59 0.79 -5.30
N ALA A 53 22.26 1.41 -4.32
CA ALA A 53 23.07 0.73 -3.33
C ALA A 53 22.20 -0.12 -2.38
N GLY A 54 22.03 -1.41 -2.70
CA GLY A 54 21.62 -2.43 -1.75
C GLY A 54 22.85 -3.03 -1.04
N ALA A 55 22.66 -3.58 0.16
CA ALA A 55 23.73 -4.09 1.02
C ALA A 55 24.59 -5.22 0.41
N GLU A 56 24.23 -5.78 -0.76
CA GLU A 56 25.04 -6.80 -1.44
C GLU A 56 25.27 -6.58 -2.95
N GLN A 57 24.65 -5.59 -3.60
CA GLN A 57 24.95 -5.21 -4.98
C GLN A 57 24.11 -4.00 -5.38
N SER A 58 24.72 -3.15 -6.19
CA SER A 58 24.03 -2.04 -6.82
C SER A 58 23.18 -2.58 -7.98
N GLU A 59 21.86 -2.64 -7.85
CA GLU A 59 21.00 -3.18 -8.90
C GLU A 59 20.62 -2.07 -9.89
N CYS A 60 21.25 -2.08 -11.06
CA CYS A 60 20.77 -1.32 -12.21
C CYS A 60 19.58 -2.07 -12.76
N LEU A 61 18.40 -1.63 -12.35
CA LEU A 61 17.20 -2.15 -12.97
C LEU A 61 17.20 -1.71 -14.44
N PRO A 62 16.87 -2.60 -15.40
CA PRO A 62 16.81 -2.24 -16.80
C PRO A 62 15.85 -1.06 -17.01
N ALA A 63 16.03 -0.32 -18.12
CA ALA A 63 15.07 0.72 -18.52
C ALA A 63 13.64 0.18 -18.38
N ASP A 64 12.76 0.95 -17.74
CA ASP A 64 11.39 0.50 -17.51
C ASP A 64 10.73 0.25 -18.88
N PRO A 65 10.29 -0.98 -19.19
CA PRO A 65 9.59 -1.24 -20.44
C PRO A 65 8.21 -0.57 -20.48
N TRP A 66 7.70 -0.09 -19.34
CA TRP A 66 6.39 0.55 -19.21
C TRP A 66 6.54 2.05 -18.92
N PRO A 67 5.79 2.92 -19.63
CA PRO A 67 5.83 4.37 -19.35
C PRO A 67 5.36 4.70 -17.92
N PHE A 68 4.43 3.89 -17.37
CA PHE A 68 3.92 4.09 -16.02
C PHE A 68 3.49 2.77 -15.36
N THR A 69 3.93 2.58 -14.11
CA THR A 69 3.52 1.46 -13.24
C THR A 69 2.88 1.99 -11.95
N TRP A 70 1.81 1.35 -11.49
CA TRP A 70 1.11 1.66 -10.24
C TRP A 70 0.77 0.38 -9.47
N VAL A 71 0.90 0.41 -8.14
CA VAL A 71 0.53 -0.70 -7.26
C VAL A 71 -0.73 -0.35 -6.48
N GLN A 72 -1.73 -1.21 -6.60
CA GLN A 72 -2.95 -1.16 -5.79
C GLN A 72 -2.91 -2.26 -4.73
N VAL A 73 -3.01 -1.87 -3.46
CA VAL A 73 -3.25 -2.77 -2.34
C VAL A 73 -4.72 -2.65 -1.95
N ASP A 74 -5.49 -3.69 -2.20
CA ASP A 74 -6.89 -3.77 -1.83
C ASP A 74 -7.04 -4.59 -0.55
N LYS A 75 -7.43 -3.91 0.55
CA LYS A 75 -7.66 -4.55 1.86
C LYS A 75 -8.96 -5.34 1.93
N HIS A 76 -9.83 -5.24 0.93
CA HIS A 76 -11.12 -5.93 0.88
C HIS A 76 -11.92 -5.88 2.21
N ALA A 77 -11.74 -4.79 2.97
CA ALA A 77 -12.13 -4.71 4.37
C ALA A 77 -13.65 -4.80 4.52
N GLY A 78 -14.13 -5.70 5.38
CA GLY A 78 -15.56 -5.94 5.56
C GLY A 78 -16.19 -6.80 4.46
N THR A 79 -15.40 -7.49 3.64
CA THR A 79 -15.87 -8.45 2.63
C THR A 79 -15.27 -9.84 2.85
N VAL A 80 -15.81 -10.85 2.17
CA VAL A 80 -15.25 -12.22 2.16
C VAL A 80 -14.12 -12.39 1.14
N ALA A 81 -13.85 -11.38 0.31
CA ALA A 81 -12.80 -11.43 -0.68
C ALA A 81 -11.41 -11.31 0.00
N PRO A 82 -10.39 -12.03 -0.49
CA PRO A 82 -9.05 -11.96 0.09
C PRO A 82 -8.38 -10.63 -0.25
N GLU A 83 -7.57 -10.09 0.66
CA GLU A 83 -6.68 -8.97 0.40
C GLU A 83 -5.75 -9.24 -0.79
N THR A 84 -5.54 -8.23 -1.64
CA THR A 84 -4.71 -8.39 -2.85
C THR A 84 -3.74 -7.24 -3.08
N VAL A 85 -2.64 -7.57 -3.77
CA VAL A 85 -1.76 -6.61 -4.43
C VAL A 85 -1.94 -6.79 -5.93
N THR A 86 -2.21 -5.69 -6.63
CA THR A 86 -2.32 -5.64 -8.09
C THR A 86 -1.30 -4.64 -8.64
N VAL A 87 -0.42 -5.10 -9.51
CA VAL A 87 0.50 -4.26 -10.27
C VAL A 87 -0.15 -3.96 -11.61
N TRP A 88 -0.35 -2.67 -11.87
CA TRP A 88 -0.91 -2.15 -13.10
C TRP A 88 0.20 -1.54 -13.95
N GLY A 89 0.20 -1.87 -15.23
CA GLY A 89 1.06 -1.28 -16.25
C GLY A 89 0.22 -0.56 -17.30
N MET A 90 0.84 0.39 -17.98
CA MET A 90 0.29 1.05 -19.15
C MET A 90 0.98 0.48 -20.39
N ASP A 91 0.21 0.05 -21.39
CA ASP A 91 0.79 -0.45 -22.65
C ASP A 91 1.67 0.63 -23.32
N PRO A 92 2.89 0.29 -23.79
CA PRO A 92 3.74 1.23 -24.50
C PRO A 92 3.07 1.64 -25.81
N VAL A 93 3.36 2.86 -26.25
CA VAL A 93 2.73 3.49 -27.41
C VAL A 93 3.11 2.73 -28.69
N THR A 94 2.30 1.75 -29.10
CA THR A 94 2.46 1.07 -30.41
C THR A 94 1.82 1.85 -31.56
N GLY A 95 1.64 3.17 -31.42
CA GLY A 95 1.20 4.05 -32.50
C GLY A 95 -0.30 4.06 -32.81
N MET A 96 -1.19 3.60 -31.92
CA MET A 96 -2.64 3.53 -32.18
C MET A 96 -3.54 4.10 -31.07
N GLY A 97 -3.09 5.12 -30.32
CA GLY A 97 -3.96 5.99 -29.49
C GLY A 97 -4.85 5.30 -28.44
N ASN A 98 -4.54 4.06 -28.06
CA ASN A 98 -5.37 3.17 -27.25
C ASN A 98 -4.67 2.80 -25.92
N GLU A 99 -3.85 3.71 -25.38
CA GLU A 99 -3.12 3.52 -24.13
C GLU A 99 -4.11 3.22 -22.99
N ARG A 100 -4.01 2.00 -22.48
CA ARG A 100 -4.88 1.49 -21.43
C ARG A 100 -4.04 0.91 -20.32
N PHE A 101 -4.57 1.05 -19.12
CA PHE A 101 -4.07 0.31 -17.98
C PHE A 101 -4.56 -1.13 -18.05
N HIS A 102 -3.65 -2.07 -17.89
CA HIS A 102 -3.97 -3.49 -17.72
C HIS A 102 -3.29 -4.04 -16.45
N ILE A 103 -3.83 -5.14 -15.95
CA ILE A 103 -3.24 -5.85 -14.82
C ILE A 103 -2.03 -6.64 -15.34
N VAL A 104 -0.83 -6.28 -14.88
CA VAL A 104 0.41 -7.01 -15.21
C VAL A 104 0.56 -8.19 -14.27
N TYR A 105 0.24 -8.01 -12.99
CA TYR A 105 0.34 -9.07 -11.99
C TYR A 105 -0.65 -8.84 -10.85
N ARG A 106 -1.22 -9.93 -10.33
CA ARG A 106 -2.08 -9.90 -9.15
C ARG A 106 -1.78 -11.07 -8.24
N THR A 107 -1.73 -10.81 -6.94
CA THR A 107 -1.48 -11.82 -5.92
C THR A 107 -2.30 -11.54 -4.66
N GLN A 108 -2.49 -12.57 -3.83
CA GLN A 108 -2.96 -12.38 -2.46
C GLN A 108 -1.87 -11.73 -1.61
N ALA A 109 -2.28 -10.93 -0.65
CA ALA A 109 -1.39 -10.29 0.30
C ALA A 109 -2.01 -10.28 1.70
N ASN A 110 -1.23 -9.90 2.69
CA ASN A 110 -1.70 -9.62 4.03
C ASN A 110 -1.31 -8.21 4.42
N THR A 111 -2.27 -7.42 4.89
CA THR A 111 -2.01 -6.13 5.48
C THR A 111 -1.95 -6.23 7.00
N GLY A 112 -1.83 -5.07 7.65
CA GLY A 112 -1.64 -4.95 9.07
C GLY A 112 -2.93 -5.11 9.86
N VAL A 113 -2.85 -5.85 10.97
CA VAL A 113 -3.96 -5.99 11.93
C VAL A 113 -4.39 -4.63 12.46
N LEU A 114 -5.68 -4.51 12.85
CA LEU A 114 -6.26 -3.29 13.41
C LEU A 114 -5.96 -2.04 12.55
N HIS A 115 -6.00 -2.18 11.22
CA HIS A 115 -5.70 -1.10 10.29
C HIS A 115 -4.28 -0.49 10.46
N SER A 116 -3.28 -1.28 10.92
CA SER A 116 -1.88 -0.80 10.95
C SER A 116 -1.36 -0.44 9.58
N THR A 117 -1.95 -0.95 8.49
CA THR A 117 -1.72 -0.45 7.13
C THR A 117 -2.77 0.63 6.81
N PRO A 118 -2.39 1.92 6.85
CA PRO A 118 -3.31 3.02 6.61
C PRO A 118 -3.75 3.07 5.14
N ASP A 119 -4.92 3.64 4.88
CA ASP A 119 -5.31 4.03 3.52
C ASP A 119 -4.53 5.27 3.08
N GLY A 120 -4.12 5.29 1.81
CA GLY A 120 -3.38 6.42 1.25
C GLY A 120 -2.57 6.04 0.03
N SER A 121 -1.74 6.96 -0.46
CA SER A 121 -0.82 6.70 -1.57
C SER A 121 0.57 7.25 -1.28
N TRP A 122 1.59 6.45 -1.56
CA TRP A 122 2.98 6.82 -1.31
C TRP A 122 3.92 6.26 -2.38
N PRO A 123 4.93 7.02 -2.81
CA PRO A 123 5.96 6.49 -3.69
C PRO A 123 6.90 5.55 -2.93
N ILE A 124 7.36 4.49 -3.58
CA ILE A 124 8.46 3.67 -3.07
C ILE A 124 9.71 4.54 -2.93
N TYR A 125 10.27 4.60 -1.73
CA TYR A 125 11.40 5.48 -1.43
C TYR A 125 12.68 4.74 -1.06
N GLN A 126 12.61 3.42 -0.83
CA GLN A 126 13.76 2.60 -0.50
C GLN A 126 13.49 1.13 -0.78
N ARG A 127 14.52 0.38 -1.19
CA ARG A 127 14.37 -1.01 -1.62
C ARG A 127 15.56 -1.88 -1.22
N TYR A 128 15.28 -3.14 -0.92
CA TYR A 128 16.30 -4.15 -0.60
C TYR A 128 15.89 -5.53 -1.12
N ARG A 129 16.84 -6.32 -1.61
CA ARG A 129 16.59 -7.73 -1.93
C ARG A 129 16.41 -8.58 -0.66
N VAL A 130 17.21 -8.31 0.37
CA VAL A 130 17.14 -8.95 1.69
C VAL A 130 17.42 -7.90 2.76
N THR A 131 16.71 -7.94 3.89
CA THR A 131 16.98 -7.10 5.05
C THR A 131 16.51 -7.77 6.34
N THR A 132 16.78 -7.12 7.48
CA THR A 132 16.20 -7.42 8.79
C THR A 132 15.19 -6.33 9.13
N MET A 133 14.00 -6.71 9.62
CA MET A 133 12.98 -5.78 10.08
C MET A 133 12.76 -5.93 11.59
N GLN A 134 12.84 -4.81 12.31
CA GLN A 134 12.66 -4.75 13.76
C GLN A 134 11.50 -3.82 14.12
N GLY A 135 10.76 -4.18 15.16
CA GLY A 135 9.66 -3.37 15.63
C GLY A 135 8.87 -4.05 16.73
N ALA A 136 7.61 -3.65 16.89
CA ALA A 136 6.69 -4.28 17.83
C ALA A 136 5.35 -4.58 17.16
N PHE A 137 4.92 -5.83 17.27
CA PHE A 137 3.64 -6.30 16.78
C PHE A 137 2.53 -5.99 17.81
N PRO A 138 1.42 -5.35 17.40
CA PRO A 138 0.29 -5.07 18.29
C PRO A 138 -0.59 -6.32 18.44
N VAL A 139 -0.38 -7.12 19.49
CA VAL A 139 -1.20 -8.32 19.77
C VAL A 139 -2.51 -7.88 20.43
N PRO A 140 -3.68 -8.04 19.78
CA PRO A 140 -4.96 -7.68 20.39
C PRO A 140 -5.26 -8.54 21.62
N LEU A 141 -5.74 -7.92 22.69
CA LEU A 141 -6.12 -8.61 23.92
C LEU A 141 -7.64 -8.83 23.96
N PRO A 142 -8.11 -10.07 24.19
CA PRO A 142 -9.53 -10.31 24.45
C PRO A 142 -9.92 -9.74 25.82
N ALA A 143 -11.22 -9.46 26.01
CA ALA A 143 -11.75 -8.89 27.25
C ALA A 143 -11.37 -9.68 28.51
N VAL A 144 -11.33 -11.02 28.41
CA VAL A 144 -10.91 -11.90 29.52
C VAL A 144 -9.46 -11.66 29.96
N ALA A 145 -8.55 -11.36 29.02
CA ALA A 145 -7.17 -11.05 29.33
C ALA A 145 -7.05 -9.70 30.03
N LEU A 146 -7.84 -8.71 29.60
CA LEU A 146 -7.87 -7.39 30.26
C LEU A 146 -8.40 -7.47 31.69
N LEU A 147 -9.44 -8.29 31.93
CA LEU A 147 -9.97 -8.51 33.27
C LEU A 147 -8.90 -9.14 34.18
N ALA A 148 -8.19 -10.16 33.68
CA ALA A 148 -7.11 -10.81 34.43
C ALA A 148 -5.98 -9.82 34.80
N ILE A 149 -5.60 -8.93 33.87
CA ILE A 149 -4.59 -7.90 34.12
C ILE A 149 -5.08 -6.89 35.16
N SER A 150 -6.34 -6.44 35.06
CA SER A 150 -6.95 -5.50 36.03
C SER A 150 -7.00 -6.08 37.45
N MET A 151 -7.19 -7.40 37.58
CA MET A 151 -7.23 -8.10 38.86
C MET A 151 -5.83 -8.51 39.37
N SER A 152 -4.80 -8.43 38.53
CA SER A 152 -3.42 -8.68 38.93
C SER A 152 -2.85 -7.42 39.60
N ASN A 153 -2.18 -7.57 40.74
CA ASN A 153 -1.49 -6.46 41.43
C ASN A 153 -0.06 -6.40 40.85
N PRO A 154 0.22 -5.59 39.80
CA PRO A 154 1.47 -5.70 39.09
C PRO A 154 2.59 -5.12 39.95
N LYS A 155 3.70 -5.85 40.09
CA LYS A 155 4.89 -5.33 40.78
C LYS A 155 5.35 -4.04 40.08
N PRO A 156 5.77 -3.00 40.82
CA PRO A 156 6.32 -1.79 40.22
C PRO A 156 7.52 -2.16 39.34
N GLY A 157 7.46 -1.78 38.06
CA GLY A 157 8.47 -2.13 37.04
C GLY A 157 8.16 -3.36 36.17
N GLY A 158 7.09 -4.11 36.46
CA GLY A 158 6.71 -5.34 35.73
C GLY A 158 5.37 -5.28 34.99
N ALA A 159 4.74 -4.11 34.89
CA ALA A 159 3.48 -3.97 34.17
C ALA A 159 3.72 -4.24 32.66
N GLU A 160 3.09 -5.31 32.16
CA GLU A 160 3.00 -5.60 30.74
C GLU A 160 2.57 -4.32 30.00
N LYS A 161 3.33 -3.88 29.00
CA LYS A 161 3.04 -2.64 28.25
C LYS A 161 1.79 -2.86 27.40
N VAL A 162 0.65 -2.69 28.04
CA VAL A 162 -0.68 -2.70 27.43
C VAL A 162 -1.07 -1.27 27.11
N SER A 163 -1.57 -1.05 25.90
CA SER A 163 -2.02 0.28 25.46
C SER A 163 -3.25 0.17 24.58
N PHE A 164 -4.09 1.19 24.58
CA PHE A 164 -5.17 1.30 23.63
C PHE A 164 -4.63 1.79 22.28
N TRP A 165 -4.87 1.03 21.21
CA TRP A 165 -4.35 1.29 19.88
C TRP A 165 -5.36 0.86 18.82
N HIS A 166 -5.74 1.80 17.95
CA HIS A 166 -6.67 1.60 16.83
C HIS A 166 -7.99 0.89 17.21
N GLY A 167 -8.57 1.26 18.35
CA GLY A 167 -9.85 0.72 18.81
C GLY A 167 -9.76 -0.59 19.61
N ALA A 168 -8.55 -1.11 19.85
CA ALA A 168 -8.34 -2.32 20.65
C ALA A 168 -7.27 -2.09 21.72
N TRP A 169 -7.40 -2.80 22.84
CA TRP A 169 -6.29 -2.93 23.77
C TRP A 169 -5.30 -3.94 23.22
N VAL A 170 -4.03 -3.55 23.18
CA VAL A 170 -2.96 -4.38 22.63
C VAL A 170 -1.84 -4.54 23.62
N ARG A 171 -1.17 -5.68 23.51
CA ARG A 171 0.15 -5.90 24.07
C ARG A 171 1.17 -5.85 22.95
N TRP A 172 2.24 -5.11 23.18
CA TRP A 172 3.33 -5.02 22.22
C TRP A 172 4.26 -6.22 22.33
N LYS A 173 4.43 -6.96 21.23
CA LYS A 173 5.39 -8.04 21.10
C LYS A 173 6.55 -7.60 20.19
N PRO A 174 7.75 -7.33 20.73
CA PRO A 174 8.90 -7.03 19.90
C PRO A 174 9.19 -8.14 18.89
N TYR A 175 9.69 -7.77 17.72
CA TYR A 175 10.17 -8.69 16.70
C TYR A 175 11.50 -8.21 16.10
N ASP A 176 12.29 -9.17 15.64
CA ASP A 176 13.57 -9.01 14.93
C ASP A 176 13.61 -10.05 13.81
N ASP A 177 12.87 -9.77 12.74
CA ASP A 177 12.67 -10.71 11.66
C ASP A 177 13.78 -10.56 10.62
N ARG A 178 14.63 -11.59 10.53
CA ARG A 178 15.73 -11.68 9.56
C ARG A 178 15.25 -12.28 8.25
N ASP A 179 16.07 -12.16 7.21
CA ASP A 179 15.84 -12.78 5.90
C ASP A 179 14.54 -12.34 5.21
N ILE A 180 14.09 -11.10 5.47
CA ILE A 180 12.95 -10.48 4.81
C ILE A 180 13.35 -10.10 3.40
N LYS A 181 12.66 -10.65 2.39
CA LYS A 181 13.07 -10.54 0.99
C LYS A 181 12.17 -9.62 0.18
N TRP A 182 12.74 -9.08 -0.90
CA TRP A 182 12.02 -8.34 -1.95
C TRP A 182 11.26 -7.12 -1.41
N VAL A 183 12.00 -6.30 -0.66
CA VAL A 183 11.46 -5.21 0.14
C VAL A 183 11.39 -3.93 -0.66
N SER A 184 10.20 -3.33 -0.70
CA SER A 184 9.97 -1.99 -1.24
C SER A 184 9.23 -1.13 -0.23
N TYR A 185 9.94 -0.26 0.49
CA TYR A 185 9.39 0.66 1.48
C TYR A 185 8.64 1.82 0.81
N PHE A 186 7.45 2.12 1.32
CA PHE A 186 6.59 3.19 0.79
C PHE A 186 6.04 4.14 1.88
N ASP A 187 5.86 3.71 3.14
CA ASP A 187 5.28 4.58 4.19
C ASP A 187 5.89 4.32 5.58
N GLY A 188 6.79 5.19 6.06
CA GLY A 188 7.21 5.23 7.46
C GLY A 188 7.72 3.89 8.03
N GLY A 189 8.40 3.08 7.20
CA GLY A 189 8.86 1.73 7.55
C GLY A 189 7.94 0.59 7.09
N ARG A 190 6.76 0.87 6.54
CA ARG A 190 5.91 -0.12 5.86
C ARG A 190 6.42 -0.40 4.46
N ALA A 191 6.39 -1.66 4.09
CA ALA A 191 6.88 -2.13 2.80
C ALA A 191 5.97 -3.19 2.17
N LEU A 192 6.08 -3.32 0.85
CA LEU A 192 5.73 -4.54 0.12
C LEU A 192 6.90 -5.52 0.28
N HIS A 193 6.67 -6.76 0.73
CA HIS A 193 7.75 -7.76 0.85
C HIS A 193 7.26 -9.20 0.99
N PHE A 194 8.19 -10.15 0.95
CA PHE A 194 7.96 -11.53 1.36
C PHE A 194 8.01 -11.65 2.89
N PHE A 195 7.04 -12.38 3.45
CA PHE A 195 7.11 -12.89 4.82
C PHE A 195 6.46 -14.28 4.87
N PRO A 196 7.08 -15.30 5.50
CA PRO A 196 6.52 -16.66 5.51
C PRO A 196 5.22 -16.70 6.33
N ARG A 197 4.11 -17.03 5.68
CA ARG A 197 2.80 -17.23 6.32
C ARG A 197 2.19 -18.55 5.90
N ALA A 198 1.37 -19.14 6.78
CA ALA A 198 0.60 -20.33 6.46
C ALA A 198 -0.45 -20.05 5.37
N ARG A 199 -1.03 -18.84 5.36
CA ARG A 199 -2.06 -18.40 4.40
C ARG A 199 -1.95 -16.89 4.15
N TYR A 200 -2.46 -16.45 3.00
CA TYR A 200 -2.55 -15.05 2.60
C TYR A 200 -4.00 -14.64 2.33
N GLY A 201 -4.25 -13.33 2.22
CA GLY A 201 -5.53 -12.74 1.89
C GLY A 201 -6.27 -12.08 3.06
N PHE A 202 -5.61 -11.82 4.20
CA PHE A 202 -6.25 -11.18 5.35
C PHE A 202 -5.24 -10.47 6.26
N PRO A 203 -5.69 -9.48 7.07
CA PRO A 203 -4.80 -8.74 7.95
C PRO A 203 -4.12 -9.64 8.99
N GLN A 204 -2.78 -9.65 9.02
CA GLN A 204 -1.99 -10.40 10.01
C GLN A 204 -0.56 -9.86 10.22
N SER A 205 -0.17 -8.78 9.53
CA SER A 205 1.13 -8.13 9.71
C SER A 205 1.08 -7.03 10.78
N ALA A 206 2.25 -6.45 11.11
CA ALA A 206 2.34 -5.25 11.95
C ALA A 206 2.09 -3.93 11.17
N GLY A 207 1.80 -3.99 9.87
CA GLY A 207 1.57 -2.82 9.01
C GLY A 207 2.13 -2.94 7.60
N CYS A 208 3.09 -3.84 7.37
CA CYS A 208 3.58 -4.16 6.03
C CYS A 208 2.54 -4.89 5.18
N VAL A 209 2.78 -4.93 3.88
CA VAL A 209 1.99 -5.69 2.92
C VAL A 209 2.80 -6.92 2.52
N GLU A 210 2.45 -8.05 3.11
CA GLU A 210 3.22 -9.30 3.01
C GLU A 210 2.63 -10.20 1.91
N MET A 211 3.50 -10.83 1.11
CA MET A 211 3.12 -11.70 -0.01
C MET A 211 3.89 -13.04 0.04
N PRO A 212 3.44 -14.08 -0.70
CA PRO A 212 4.23 -15.28 -0.95
C PRO A 212 5.57 -14.96 -1.62
N LEU A 213 6.59 -15.81 -1.44
CA LEU A 213 7.96 -15.54 -1.90
C LEU A 213 8.05 -15.21 -3.39
N SER A 214 7.46 -16.05 -4.24
CA SER A 214 7.47 -15.85 -5.70
C SER A 214 6.71 -14.57 -6.09
N ALA A 215 5.58 -14.31 -5.44
CA ALA A 215 4.77 -13.13 -5.70
C ALA A 215 5.46 -11.84 -5.28
N ALA A 216 6.11 -11.82 -4.12
CA ALA A 216 6.90 -10.69 -3.65
C ALA A 216 8.07 -10.41 -4.61
N HIS A 217 8.76 -11.45 -5.09
CA HIS A 217 9.82 -11.30 -6.09
C HIS A 217 9.28 -10.67 -7.39
N MET A 218 8.14 -11.14 -7.89
CA MET A 218 7.50 -10.56 -9.08
C MET A 218 7.14 -9.08 -8.87
N VAL A 219 6.48 -8.74 -7.76
CA VAL A 219 6.12 -7.36 -7.44
C VAL A 219 7.37 -6.49 -7.31
N TYR A 220 8.44 -7.00 -6.71
CA TYR A 220 9.72 -6.29 -6.64
C TYR A 220 10.29 -6.05 -8.05
N CYS A 221 10.37 -7.05 -8.91
CA CYS A 221 10.91 -6.86 -10.27
C CYS A 221 10.09 -5.89 -11.12
N LEU A 222 8.76 -5.90 -10.94
CA LEU A 222 7.83 -5.03 -11.67
C LEU A 222 7.73 -3.61 -11.11
N THR A 223 8.31 -3.33 -9.94
CA THR A 223 8.28 -1.99 -9.33
C THR A 223 9.64 -1.32 -9.40
N ARG A 224 9.63 0.01 -9.27
CA ARG A 224 10.80 0.89 -9.29
C ARG A 224 10.74 1.84 -8.10
N MET A 225 11.87 2.49 -7.81
CA MET A 225 11.87 3.64 -6.92
C MET A 225 10.95 4.72 -7.50
N GLY A 226 10.08 5.28 -6.68
CA GLY A 226 9.05 6.24 -7.08
C GLY A 226 7.76 5.63 -7.63
N THR A 227 7.69 4.32 -7.90
CA THR A 227 6.40 3.66 -8.19
C THR A 227 5.45 3.90 -7.02
N VAL A 228 4.22 4.34 -7.32
CA VAL A 228 3.24 4.69 -6.28
C VAL A 228 2.51 3.44 -5.83
N VAL A 229 2.47 3.23 -4.51
CA VAL A 229 1.63 2.24 -3.84
C VAL A 229 0.42 2.95 -3.26
N THR A 230 -0.76 2.56 -3.69
CA THR A 230 -2.03 3.01 -3.12
C THR A 230 -2.63 1.89 -2.28
N VAL A 231 -2.84 2.15 -1.00
CA VAL A 231 -3.60 1.27 -0.11
C VAL A 231 -5.01 1.81 0.01
N ALA A 232 -5.99 0.96 -0.23
CA ALA A 232 -7.39 1.29 -0.04
C ALA A 232 -8.13 0.11 0.59
N ALA A 233 -9.08 0.41 1.49
CA ALA A 233 -10.20 -0.46 1.72
C ALA A 233 -11.03 -0.49 0.43
N GLY A 234 -10.94 -1.56 -0.36
CA GLY A 234 -11.89 -1.81 -1.44
C GLY A 234 -13.27 -1.85 -0.83
N ARG A 235 -13.96 -0.70 -0.81
CA ARG A 235 -15.32 -0.63 -0.29
C ARG A 235 -16.14 -1.54 -1.18
N ALA A 236 -16.78 -2.54 -0.57
CA ALA A 236 -18.02 -3.04 -1.11
C ALA A 236 -18.85 -1.81 -1.48
N VAL A 237 -19.30 -1.75 -2.73
CA VAL A 237 -20.36 -0.83 -3.10
C VAL A 237 -21.46 -1.09 -2.07
N MET A 238 -21.69 -0.13 -1.17
CA MET A 238 -22.85 -0.16 -0.29
C MET A 238 -24.06 -0.13 -1.21
N SER A 239 -24.61 -1.30 -1.52
CA SER A 239 -25.88 -1.42 -2.22
C SER A 239 -26.94 -0.76 -1.34
N GLY A 240 -27.50 0.34 -1.82
CA GLY A 240 -28.82 0.83 -1.39
C GLY A 240 -28.82 1.89 -0.28
N ARG A 241 -28.72 3.16 -0.67
CA ARG A 241 -29.79 4.18 -0.55
C ARG A 241 -29.22 5.57 -0.85
N PRO A 242 -29.82 6.35 -1.76
CA PRO A 242 -29.49 7.77 -1.85
C PRO A 242 -29.92 8.48 -0.56
N ALA A 243 -29.04 9.33 -0.04
CA ALA A 243 -29.37 10.27 1.03
C ALA A 243 -30.57 11.11 0.60
N GLY A 244 -31.48 11.36 1.56
CA GLY A 244 -32.84 11.78 1.31
C GLY A 244 -32.97 13.03 0.45
N LEU A 245 -33.94 12.99 -0.46
CA LEU A 245 -34.65 14.16 -0.92
C LEU A 245 -35.16 14.92 0.31
N ALA A 246 -34.67 16.14 0.52
CA ALA A 246 -35.33 17.10 1.37
C ALA A 246 -36.75 17.34 0.80
N LYS A 247 -37.77 16.97 1.57
CA LYS A 247 -39.14 17.42 1.31
C LYS A 247 -39.16 18.93 1.52
N VAL A 248 -39.28 19.67 0.42
CA VAL A 248 -39.80 21.03 0.43
C VAL A 248 -41.27 20.92 0.87
N GLN A 249 -41.57 21.37 2.08
CA GLN A 249 -42.95 21.67 2.46
C GLN A 249 -43.31 22.99 1.78
N ASP A 250 -44.05 22.87 0.69
CA ASP A 250 -44.88 23.94 0.12
C ASP A 250 -45.96 24.29 1.14
N GLY A 251 -45.74 25.37 1.87
CA GLY A 251 -46.74 26.02 2.71
C GLY A 251 -47.40 27.13 1.90
N SER A 252 -48.33 26.76 1.02
CA SER A 252 -49.28 27.69 0.41
C SER A 252 -50.70 27.30 0.80
N ARG A 253 -51.35 28.16 1.60
CA ARG A 253 -52.63 28.82 1.26
C ARG A 253 -53.28 29.48 2.49
N ALA A 254 -53.76 30.70 2.22
CA ALA A 254 -54.64 31.57 3.01
C ALA A 254 -54.01 32.29 4.22
#